data_AF-A0A7W7LP49-F1
#
_entry.id   AF-A0A7W7LP49-F1
#
_cell.length_a   1.000
_cell.length_b   1.000
_cell.length_c   1.000
_cell.angle_alpha   90.00
_cell.angle_beta   90.00
_cell.angle_gamma   90.00
#
_symmetry.space_group_name_H-M   'P 1'
#
loop_
_entity.id
_entity.type
_entity.pdbx_description
1 polymer ?
#
loop_
_entity_poly.entity_id
_entity_poly.type
_entity_poly.pdbx_seq_one_letter_code
_entity_poly.pdbx_strand_id
1 'polypeptide(L)'
;MTVSPNQGSTGGGDEVVLSGHHFTGTTDVRFGSRRAVGFTVVNDTTIDTVTPAGSGAVQVTVTTPGGTGAIGTFYYLPPPSIRLATPSAGPIAGGNTVTLTGIGLYTTSMVRFGTQAVVFAVVSDGQLTVTVPATASAGPVAVTVTTRGGVAIGVTYTYLNPPSVTGVTPASGPADGGNLVVITGTALSHTTSVSIGGTPVISYRIASDTEIDAVVPTGTPGPADVSVTTLGGTTTATGAYTYLAVFAVLAGQTVTNTGPSVVTGDLGVSPGTAITGFPPGQVNGATHSADAAALQGQNDLTVAYNNAASQTPNTSISGDLGGLTLTPGVYNASSSIALTGTLTLDAGNNPNAVWVFQIGSTLTTASASRVLLSNGATARNVIWQVGSSATLGTNTTFAGNILALTSITLTTGATINGQALARNGSVTMDTNTITRAT
;
A
#
# COMPACT_ATOMS: atom_id res chain seq x y z
N MET A 1 36.08 -31.35 -44.51
CA MET A 1 36.23 -29.91 -44.77
C MET A 1 35.21 -29.17 -43.94
N THR A 2 35.56 -28.01 -43.38
CA THR A 2 34.69 -27.27 -42.46
C THR A 2 34.72 -25.79 -42.77
N VAL A 3 33.60 -25.12 -42.50
CA VAL A 3 33.46 -23.67 -42.52
C VAL A 3 33.26 -23.27 -41.05
N SER A 4 34.12 -22.42 -40.50
CA SER A 4 34.04 -22.05 -39.08
C SER A 4 34.37 -20.57 -38.85
N PRO A 5 33.45 -19.77 -38.29
CA PRO A 5 32.06 -20.12 -38.00
C PRO A 5 31.25 -20.44 -39.28
N ASN A 6 30.29 -21.36 -39.20
CA ASN A 6 29.41 -21.69 -40.34
C ASN A 6 28.14 -20.82 -40.41
N GLN A 7 28.05 -19.75 -39.61
CA GLN A 7 26.89 -18.85 -39.56
C GLN A 7 27.36 -17.41 -39.35
N GLY A 8 26.64 -16.44 -39.93
CA GLY A 8 26.94 -15.01 -39.80
C GLY A 8 25.87 -14.10 -40.41
N SER A 9 26.16 -12.81 -40.51
CA SER A 9 25.19 -11.76 -40.85
C SER A 9 24.78 -11.78 -42.33
N THR A 10 23.49 -11.56 -42.63
CA THR A 10 23.02 -11.31 -44.01
C THR A 10 23.70 -10.11 -44.68
N GLY A 11 24.24 -9.17 -43.90
CA GLY A 11 25.03 -8.04 -44.41
C GLY A 11 26.42 -8.41 -44.93
N GLY A 12 26.92 -9.61 -44.63
CA GLY A 12 28.30 -10.03 -44.90
C GLY A 12 29.32 -9.36 -43.97
N GLY A 13 30.60 -9.59 -44.26
CA GLY A 13 31.72 -9.05 -43.48
C GLY A 13 32.20 -9.95 -42.34
N ASP A 14 31.66 -11.16 -42.21
CA ASP A 14 32.08 -12.11 -41.18
C ASP A 14 33.43 -12.74 -41.56
N GLU A 15 34.36 -12.78 -40.62
CA GLU A 15 35.59 -13.57 -40.76
C GLU A 15 35.28 -15.05 -40.56
N VAL A 16 35.66 -15.86 -41.55
CA VAL A 16 35.39 -17.30 -41.62
C VAL A 16 36.66 -18.03 -42.00
N VAL A 17 36.96 -19.09 -41.26
CA VAL A 17 38.06 -20.01 -41.56
C VAL A 17 37.51 -21.22 -42.29
N LEU A 18 38.07 -21.51 -43.46
CA LEU A 18 37.82 -22.72 -44.23
C LEU A 18 38.95 -23.71 -43.94
N SER A 19 38.59 -24.93 -43.55
CA SER A 19 39.57 -26.01 -43.31
C SER A 19 39.33 -27.17 -44.28
N GLY A 20 40.40 -27.63 -44.92
CA GLY A 20 40.37 -28.69 -45.93
C GLY A 20 41.75 -29.14 -46.37
N HIS A 21 41.91 -29.44 -47.65
CA HIS A 21 43.17 -29.91 -48.25
C HIS A 21 43.31 -29.31 -49.66
N HIS A 22 44.55 -29.19 -50.15
CA HIS A 22 44.86 -28.71 -51.50
C HIS A 22 44.42 -27.27 -51.79
N PHE A 23 44.53 -26.38 -50.80
CA PHE A 23 44.17 -24.97 -50.92
C PHE A 23 45.27 -24.09 -51.53
N THR A 24 46.49 -24.61 -51.69
CA THR A 24 47.57 -23.86 -52.34
C THR A 24 47.17 -23.47 -53.77
N GLY A 25 47.34 -22.19 -54.11
CA GLY A 25 46.98 -21.66 -55.42
C GLY A 25 45.50 -21.35 -55.61
N THR A 26 44.69 -21.29 -54.54
CA THR A 26 43.27 -20.88 -54.62
C THR A 26 43.11 -19.54 -55.35
N THR A 27 42.23 -19.51 -56.35
CA THR A 27 41.95 -18.34 -57.19
C THR A 27 40.57 -17.72 -56.95
N ASP A 28 39.63 -18.45 -56.34
CA ASP A 28 38.29 -17.95 -56.03
C ASP A 28 37.69 -18.66 -54.81
N VAL A 29 37.04 -17.91 -53.94
CA VAL A 29 36.22 -18.42 -52.83
C VAL A 29 34.82 -17.84 -53.01
N ARG A 30 33.80 -18.70 -53.00
CA ARG A 30 32.40 -18.29 -53.17
C ARG A 30 31.50 -18.81 -52.07
N PHE A 31 30.51 -18.00 -51.74
CA PHE A 31 29.38 -18.30 -50.88
C PHE A 31 28.13 -18.33 -51.77
N GLY A 32 27.73 -19.52 -52.23
CA GLY A 32 26.74 -19.70 -53.27
C GLY A 32 27.21 -19.08 -54.60
N SER A 33 26.40 -18.19 -55.18
CA SER A 33 26.75 -17.49 -56.42
C SER A 33 27.67 -16.27 -56.22
N ARG A 34 27.90 -15.84 -54.98
CA ARG A 34 28.63 -14.60 -54.66
C ARG A 34 30.08 -14.90 -54.28
N ARG A 35 31.01 -14.10 -54.82
CA ARG A 35 32.44 -14.16 -54.42
C ARG A 35 32.61 -13.61 -53.02
N ALA A 36 33.55 -14.18 -52.27
CA ALA A 36 34.00 -13.64 -50.99
C ALA A 36 34.49 -12.20 -51.16
N VAL A 37 34.32 -11.38 -50.11
CA VAL A 37 34.82 -9.99 -50.10
C VAL A 37 36.35 -9.99 -50.12
N GLY A 38 36.96 -10.97 -49.46
CA GLY A 38 38.39 -11.24 -49.51
C GLY A 38 38.69 -12.64 -49.00
N PHE A 39 39.86 -13.16 -49.34
CA PHE A 39 40.41 -14.36 -48.73
C PHE A 39 41.93 -14.37 -48.76
N THR A 40 42.52 -15.08 -47.79
CA THR A 40 43.96 -15.32 -47.66
C THR A 40 44.17 -16.81 -47.50
N VAL A 41 44.96 -17.42 -48.39
CA VAL A 41 45.40 -18.81 -48.23
C VAL A 41 46.50 -18.83 -47.18
N VAL A 42 46.21 -19.40 -46.01
CA VAL A 42 47.17 -19.48 -44.90
C VAL A 42 48.17 -20.61 -45.13
N ASN A 43 47.67 -21.76 -45.56
CA ASN A 43 48.45 -22.94 -45.94
C ASN A 43 47.58 -23.89 -46.79
N ASP A 44 48.11 -25.06 -47.15
CA ASP A 44 47.40 -26.01 -48.02
C ASP A 44 46.09 -26.57 -47.42
N THR A 45 45.85 -26.35 -46.12
CA THR A 45 44.67 -26.83 -45.42
C THR A 45 43.77 -25.73 -44.86
N THR A 46 44.19 -24.46 -44.91
CA THR A 46 43.47 -23.35 -44.26
C THR A 46 43.37 -22.12 -45.16
N ILE A 47 42.16 -21.57 -45.27
CA ILE A 47 41.90 -20.25 -45.89
C ILE A 47 41.12 -19.40 -44.91
N ASP A 48 41.58 -18.18 -44.66
CA ASP A 48 40.80 -17.14 -43.98
C ASP A 48 40.03 -16.35 -45.03
N THR A 49 38.73 -16.15 -44.85
CA THR A 49 37.88 -15.45 -45.84
C THR A 49 36.85 -14.55 -45.17
N VAL A 50 36.42 -13.51 -45.89
CA VAL A 50 35.39 -12.58 -45.45
C VAL A 50 34.12 -12.78 -46.27
N THR A 51 33.01 -13.06 -45.60
CA THR A 51 31.73 -13.37 -46.24
C THR A 51 31.19 -12.18 -47.03
N PRO A 52 30.59 -12.40 -48.22
CA PRO A 52 29.79 -11.37 -48.89
C PRO A 52 28.40 -11.25 -48.27
N ALA A 53 27.69 -10.17 -48.57
CA ALA A 53 26.27 -10.04 -48.24
C ALA A 53 25.46 -11.16 -48.93
N GLY A 54 24.50 -11.75 -48.22
CA GLY A 54 23.77 -12.93 -48.68
C GLY A 54 22.54 -13.26 -47.84
N SER A 55 21.89 -14.38 -48.14
CA SER A 55 20.66 -14.84 -47.47
C SER A 55 20.52 -16.35 -47.53
N GLY A 56 19.93 -16.94 -46.50
CA GLY A 56 19.66 -18.38 -46.43
C GLY A 56 20.92 -19.24 -46.29
N ALA A 57 20.78 -20.54 -46.54
CA ALA A 57 21.88 -21.48 -46.56
C ALA A 57 22.55 -21.49 -47.94
N VAL A 58 23.88 -21.34 -47.99
CA VAL A 58 24.65 -21.38 -49.23
C VAL A 58 25.81 -22.35 -49.13
N GLN A 59 26.11 -23.03 -50.24
CA GLN A 59 27.32 -23.86 -50.33
C GLN A 59 28.55 -22.97 -50.47
N VAL A 60 29.60 -23.25 -49.70
CA VAL A 60 30.89 -22.60 -49.81
C VAL A 60 31.77 -23.42 -50.74
N THR A 61 32.30 -22.78 -51.78
CA THR A 61 33.16 -23.43 -52.78
C THR A 61 34.49 -22.71 -52.91
N VAL A 62 35.55 -23.49 -53.09
CA VAL A 62 36.92 -23.02 -53.32
C VAL A 62 37.36 -23.50 -54.70
N THR A 63 37.89 -22.59 -55.51
CA THR A 63 38.44 -22.91 -56.84
C THR A 63 39.96 -22.83 -56.80
N THR A 64 40.61 -23.93 -57.14
CA THR A 64 42.06 -24.05 -57.28
C THR A 64 42.39 -24.45 -58.73
N PRO A 65 43.67 -24.50 -59.14
CA PRO A 65 44.03 -24.95 -60.49
C PRO A 65 43.55 -26.38 -60.81
N GLY A 66 43.31 -27.21 -59.78
CA GLY A 66 42.76 -28.56 -59.92
C GLY A 66 41.24 -28.62 -60.09
N GLY A 67 40.53 -27.49 -59.98
CA GLY A 67 39.08 -27.40 -60.13
C GLY A 67 38.37 -26.74 -58.94
N THR A 68 37.04 -26.74 -58.96
CA THR A 68 36.20 -26.19 -57.89
C THR A 68 35.69 -27.30 -56.97
N GLY A 69 35.93 -27.18 -55.67
CA GLY A 69 35.44 -28.09 -54.65
C GLY A 69 34.49 -27.42 -53.65
N ALA A 70 33.56 -28.19 -53.09
CA ALA A 70 32.67 -27.73 -52.02
C ALA A 70 33.30 -28.01 -50.65
N ILE A 71 33.34 -26.99 -49.78
CA ILE A 71 33.96 -27.05 -48.45
C ILE A 71 32.92 -27.36 -47.37
N GLY A 72 31.72 -26.77 -47.49
CA GLY A 72 30.64 -26.90 -46.51
C GLY A 72 29.48 -25.95 -46.83
N THR A 73 28.60 -25.74 -45.85
CA THR A 73 27.47 -24.82 -45.96
C THR A 73 27.66 -23.67 -44.96
N PHE A 74 27.38 -22.45 -45.40
CA PHE A 74 27.31 -21.26 -44.56
C PHE A 74 25.85 -20.81 -44.47
N TYR A 75 25.40 -20.42 -43.27
CA TYR A 75 24.04 -19.96 -43.03
C TYR A 75 24.02 -18.47 -42.71
N TYR A 76 23.40 -17.68 -43.58
CA TYR A 76 23.15 -16.27 -43.34
C TYR A 76 21.95 -16.09 -42.41
N LEU A 77 22.20 -15.53 -41.24
CA LEU A 77 21.20 -15.20 -40.23
C LEU A 77 20.80 -13.72 -40.35
N PRO A 78 19.50 -13.40 -40.38
CA PRO A 78 19.04 -12.02 -40.38
C PRO A 78 19.33 -11.34 -39.02
N PRO A 79 19.35 -10.00 -38.97
CA PRO A 79 19.46 -9.27 -37.71
C PRO A 79 18.34 -9.66 -36.73
N PRO A 80 18.66 -9.81 -35.44
CA PRO A 80 17.68 -10.14 -34.42
C PRO A 80 16.70 -8.99 -34.19
N SER A 81 15.51 -9.31 -33.67
CA SER A 81 14.56 -8.32 -33.18
C SER A 81 14.26 -8.57 -31.70
N ILE A 82 14.08 -7.49 -30.93
CA ILE A 82 13.80 -7.57 -29.50
C ILE A 82 12.61 -6.71 -29.11
N ARG A 83 11.96 -7.11 -28.02
CA ARG A 83 10.93 -6.41 -27.25
C ARG A 83 11.17 -6.70 -25.78
N LEU A 84 10.87 -5.72 -24.93
CA LEU A 84 11.00 -5.87 -23.48
C LEU A 84 9.66 -6.26 -22.88
N ALA A 85 9.63 -7.34 -22.11
CA ALA A 85 8.46 -7.68 -21.31
C ALA A 85 8.30 -6.69 -20.14
N THR A 86 7.07 -6.49 -19.69
CA THR A 86 6.80 -5.66 -18.51
C THR A 86 7.39 -6.32 -17.25
N PRO A 87 8.09 -5.58 -16.38
CA PRO A 87 8.21 -4.11 -16.37
C PRO A 87 9.33 -3.58 -17.30
N SER A 88 9.03 -2.48 -18.01
CA SER A 88 10.00 -1.78 -18.87
C SER A 88 10.83 -0.72 -18.14
N ALA A 89 10.76 -0.71 -16.81
CA ALA A 89 11.45 0.22 -15.93
C ALA A 89 11.77 -0.45 -14.60
N GLY A 90 12.73 0.09 -13.85
CA GLY A 90 13.09 -0.45 -12.55
C GLY A 90 14.13 0.40 -11.80
N PRO A 91 14.66 -0.09 -10.67
CA PRO A 91 15.50 0.70 -9.76
C PRO A 91 16.87 1.06 -10.35
N ILE A 92 17.40 2.25 -10.04
CA ILE A 92 18.79 2.64 -10.34
C ILE A 92 19.83 1.68 -9.73
N ALA A 93 19.48 0.98 -8.65
CA ALA A 93 20.35 -0.03 -8.02
C ALA A 93 20.54 -1.29 -8.88
N GLY A 94 19.70 -1.50 -9.91
CA GLY A 94 19.71 -2.71 -10.72
C GLY A 94 19.36 -3.97 -9.93
N GLY A 95 19.81 -5.12 -10.41
CA GLY A 95 19.63 -6.44 -9.79
C GLY A 95 18.29 -7.12 -10.10
N ASN A 96 17.29 -6.38 -10.58
CA ASN A 96 16.06 -6.97 -11.06
C ASN A 96 16.27 -7.76 -12.36
N THR A 97 15.51 -8.84 -12.52
CA THR A 97 15.52 -9.64 -13.75
C THR A 97 14.45 -9.13 -14.71
N VAL A 98 14.80 -8.94 -15.97
CA VAL A 98 13.87 -8.62 -17.06
C VAL A 98 13.90 -9.71 -18.13
N THR A 99 12.78 -9.87 -18.82
CA THR A 99 12.66 -10.80 -19.94
C THR A 99 12.66 -10.01 -21.25
N LEU A 100 13.59 -10.32 -22.14
CA LEU A 100 13.56 -9.85 -23.52
C LEU A 100 12.91 -10.93 -24.37
N THR A 101 11.93 -10.55 -25.17
CA THR A 101 11.27 -11.43 -26.16
C THR A 101 11.63 -10.98 -27.56
N GLY A 102 11.57 -11.86 -28.56
CA GLY A 102 12.01 -11.50 -29.90
C GLY A 102 12.10 -12.65 -30.87
N ILE A 103 12.96 -12.49 -31.87
CA ILE A 103 13.25 -13.49 -32.90
C ILE A 103 14.77 -13.47 -33.15
N GLY A 104 15.37 -14.65 -33.35
CA GLY A 104 16.79 -14.79 -33.69
C GLY A 104 17.73 -14.62 -32.50
N LEU A 105 17.25 -14.87 -31.27
CA LEU A 105 17.99 -14.64 -30.03
C LEU A 105 18.88 -15.82 -29.60
N TYR A 106 18.81 -16.96 -30.28
CA TYR A 106 19.54 -18.15 -29.85
C TYR A 106 21.07 -17.97 -29.85
N THR A 107 21.60 -17.14 -30.76
CA THR A 107 23.04 -16.90 -30.92
C THR A 107 23.52 -15.63 -30.22
N THR A 108 22.79 -15.12 -29.22
CA THR A 108 23.18 -13.94 -28.47
C THR A 108 24.55 -14.11 -27.81
N SER A 109 25.44 -13.17 -28.08
CA SER A 109 26.79 -13.11 -27.51
C SER A 109 26.98 -11.94 -26.54
N MET A 110 26.12 -10.91 -26.61
CA MET A 110 26.20 -9.74 -25.75
C MET A 110 24.82 -9.12 -25.58
N VAL A 111 24.53 -8.67 -24.36
CA VAL A 111 23.39 -7.79 -24.06
C VAL A 111 23.95 -6.55 -23.35
N ARG A 112 23.44 -5.36 -23.68
CA ARG A 112 23.82 -4.11 -23.00
C ARG A 112 22.62 -3.27 -22.63
N PHE A 113 22.76 -2.55 -21.51
CA PHE A 113 21.88 -1.47 -21.07
C PHE A 113 22.70 -0.17 -21.12
N GLY A 114 22.45 0.65 -22.14
CA GLY A 114 23.33 1.75 -22.49
C GLY A 114 24.73 1.24 -22.86
N THR A 115 25.75 1.69 -22.14
CA THR A 115 27.14 1.25 -22.33
C THR A 115 27.51 0.00 -21.53
N GLN A 116 26.70 -0.40 -20.54
CA GLN A 116 27.04 -1.49 -19.62
C GLN A 116 26.65 -2.85 -20.18
N ALA A 117 27.60 -3.80 -20.19
CA ALA A 117 27.35 -5.21 -20.50
C ALA A 117 26.78 -5.94 -19.28
N VAL A 118 25.94 -6.94 -19.53
CA VAL A 118 25.16 -7.60 -18.47
C VAL A 118 25.23 -9.12 -18.59
N VAL A 119 24.92 -9.79 -17.48
CA VAL A 119 24.72 -11.24 -17.47
C VAL A 119 23.32 -11.56 -18.00
N PHE A 120 23.25 -12.54 -18.89
CA PHE A 120 22.01 -13.01 -19.50
C PHE A 120 22.00 -14.53 -19.62
N ALA A 121 20.81 -15.11 -19.74
CA ALA A 121 20.61 -16.49 -20.14
C ALA A 121 19.71 -16.54 -21.38
N VAL A 122 20.13 -17.34 -22.36
CA VAL A 122 19.33 -17.63 -23.54
C VAL A 122 18.35 -18.74 -23.19
N VAL A 123 17.06 -18.44 -23.19
CA VAL A 123 16.01 -19.41 -22.87
C VAL A 123 15.51 -20.12 -24.12
N SER A 124 15.30 -19.37 -25.20
CA SER A 124 14.92 -19.90 -26.52
C SER A 124 15.31 -18.90 -27.61
N ASP A 125 15.10 -19.26 -28.88
CA ASP A 125 15.29 -18.31 -29.98
C ASP A 125 14.38 -17.07 -29.90
N GLY A 126 13.30 -17.15 -29.11
CA GLY A 126 12.39 -16.04 -28.88
C GLY A 126 12.53 -15.36 -27.52
N GLN A 127 13.47 -15.77 -26.65
CA GLN A 127 13.50 -15.27 -25.27
C GLN A 127 14.90 -15.27 -24.62
N LEU A 128 15.22 -14.17 -23.95
CA LEU A 128 16.36 -14.01 -23.03
C LEU A 128 15.85 -13.60 -21.65
N THR A 129 16.51 -14.08 -20.59
CA THR A 129 16.42 -13.49 -19.24
C THR A 129 17.69 -12.73 -18.92
N VAL A 130 17.56 -11.54 -18.34
CA VAL A 130 18.67 -10.61 -18.18
C VAL A 130 18.62 -9.95 -16.81
N THR A 131 19.75 -9.89 -16.11
CA THR A 131 19.86 -9.12 -14.86
C THR A 131 20.27 -7.70 -15.17
N VAL A 132 19.43 -6.73 -14.80
CA VAL A 132 19.67 -5.30 -15.06
C VAL A 132 20.84 -4.80 -14.20
N PRO A 133 21.79 -4.04 -14.74
CA PRO A 133 22.95 -3.54 -13.99
C PRO A 133 22.58 -2.28 -13.21
N ALA A 134 23.42 -1.90 -12.25
CA ALA A 134 23.25 -0.64 -11.52
C ALA A 134 23.69 0.57 -12.38
N THR A 135 23.08 1.73 -12.13
CA THR A 135 23.46 3.01 -12.72
C THR A 135 23.46 4.13 -11.68
N ALA A 136 24.21 5.20 -11.94
CA ALA A 136 24.29 6.36 -11.04
C ALA A 136 23.16 7.38 -11.28
N SER A 137 22.41 7.27 -12.38
CA SER A 137 21.39 8.26 -12.75
C SER A 137 20.15 7.62 -13.32
N ALA A 138 18.99 8.12 -12.90
CA ALA A 138 17.70 7.77 -13.47
C ALA A 138 17.57 8.28 -14.91
N GLY A 139 16.74 7.59 -15.71
CA GLY A 139 16.47 7.96 -17.09
C GLY A 139 16.43 6.77 -18.05
N PRO A 140 16.03 7.00 -19.32
CA PRO A 140 15.95 5.98 -20.34
C PRO A 140 17.35 5.57 -20.83
N VAL A 141 17.57 4.27 -20.98
CA VAL A 141 18.75 3.69 -21.64
C VAL A 141 18.33 2.76 -22.78
N ALA A 142 19.11 2.74 -23.86
CA ALA A 142 18.89 1.80 -24.94
C ALA A 142 19.30 0.38 -24.50
N VAL A 143 18.48 -0.61 -24.82
CA VAL A 143 18.81 -2.03 -24.67
C VAL A 143 19.26 -2.55 -26.04
N THR A 144 20.44 -3.15 -26.10
CA THR A 144 20.97 -3.74 -27.32
C THR A 144 21.33 -5.21 -27.11
N VAL A 145 21.08 -6.02 -28.14
CA VAL A 145 21.39 -7.45 -28.15
C VAL A 145 22.20 -7.77 -29.38
N THR A 146 23.42 -8.25 -29.20
CA THR A 146 24.29 -8.71 -30.30
C THR A 146 24.15 -10.21 -30.45
N THR A 147 23.88 -10.65 -31.67
CA THR A 147 23.83 -12.06 -32.09
C THR A 147 24.76 -12.27 -33.28
N ARG A 148 24.90 -13.50 -33.75
CA ARG A 148 25.62 -13.75 -35.02
C ARG A 148 24.95 -13.14 -36.25
N GLY A 149 23.63 -12.95 -36.23
CA GLY A 149 22.88 -12.33 -37.33
C GLY A 149 22.98 -10.80 -37.37
N GLY A 150 23.52 -10.18 -36.33
CA GLY A 150 23.64 -8.73 -36.20
C GLY A 150 23.20 -8.21 -34.82
N VAL A 151 22.92 -6.91 -34.75
CA VAL A 151 22.56 -6.21 -33.51
C VAL A 151 21.09 -5.79 -33.52
N ALA A 152 20.37 -6.15 -32.47
CA ALA A 152 19.02 -5.66 -32.20
C ALA A 152 19.10 -4.31 -31.45
N ILE A 153 18.31 -3.34 -31.90
CA ILE A 153 18.18 -2.00 -31.28
C ILE A 153 16.69 -1.62 -31.17
N GLY A 154 16.39 -0.45 -30.58
CA GLY A 154 15.04 0.12 -30.58
C GLY A 154 14.16 -0.26 -29.37
N VAL A 155 14.76 -0.84 -28.33
CA VAL A 155 14.13 -1.08 -27.03
C VAL A 155 14.77 -0.17 -25.99
N THR A 156 13.96 0.40 -25.11
CA THR A 156 14.41 1.29 -24.04
C THR A 156 13.99 0.71 -22.69
N TYR A 157 14.89 0.80 -21.71
CA TYR A 157 14.61 0.53 -20.31
C TYR A 157 14.80 1.82 -19.52
N THR A 158 13.88 2.14 -18.61
CA THR A 158 13.98 3.36 -17.80
C THR A 158 14.43 3.04 -16.38
N TYR A 159 15.55 3.61 -15.95
CA TYR A 159 15.95 3.58 -14.55
C TYR A 159 15.17 4.65 -13.77
N LEU A 160 14.62 4.26 -12.62
CA LEU A 160 13.83 5.09 -11.74
C LEU A 160 14.52 5.20 -10.38
N ASN A 161 14.43 6.40 -9.79
CA ASN A 161 14.85 6.59 -8.40
C ASN A 161 13.90 5.83 -7.46
N PRO A 162 14.40 5.33 -6.31
CA PRO A 162 13.50 4.82 -5.28
C PRO A 162 12.56 5.93 -4.81
N PRO A 163 11.33 5.57 -4.38
CA PRO A 163 10.42 6.55 -3.81
C PRO A 163 10.97 7.14 -2.51
N SER A 164 10.48 8.32 -2.14
CA SER A 164 10.63 8.84 -0.77
C SER A 164 9.26 9.19 -0.19
N VAL A 165 9.12 9.08 1.12
CA VAL A 165 7.95 9.57 1.87
C VAL A 165 8.46 10.65 2.82
N THR A 166 7.99 11.88 2.63
CA THR A 166 8.38 13.05 3.42
C THR A 166 7.33 13.44 4.45
N GLY A 167 6.08 13.01 4.28
CA GLY A 167 5.02 13.28 5.24
C GLY A 167 3.75 12.47 5.03
N VAL A 168 2.93 12.42 6.07
CA VAL A 168 1.58 11.83 6.06
C VAL A 168 0.66 12.83 6.75
N THR A 169 -0.44 13.21 6.13
CA THR A 169 -1.37 14.21 6.67
C THR A 169 -2.83 13.78 6.48
N PRO A 170 -3.62 13.67 7.56
CA PRO A 170 -3.22 13.72 8.96
C PRO A 170 -2.20 12.63 9.35
N ALA A 171 -1.28 12.94 10.27
CA ALA A 171 -0.26 12.00 10.75
C ALA A 171 -0.78 11.02 11.82
N SER A 172 -2.07 11.11 12.17
CA SER A 172 -2.73 10.21 13.11
C SER A 172 -4.21 10.04 12.79
N GLY A 173 -4.83 9.01 13.33
CA GLY A 173 -6.25 8.74 13.18
C GLY A 173 -6.67 7.45 13.90
N PRO A 174 -7.95 7.07 13.84
CA PRO A 174 -8.49 5.97 14.63
C PRO A 174 -7.88 4.61 14.26
N ALA A 175 -7.69 3.74 15.25
CA ALA A 175 -7.26 2.34 15.06
C ALA A 175 -8.19 1.53 14.13
N ASP A 176 -9.46 1.92 14.01
CA ASP A 176 -10.41 1.30 13.08
C ASP A 176 -10.12 1.64 11.60
N GLY A 177 -9.23 2.60 11.32
CA GLY A 177 -8.94 3.06 9.97
C GLY A 177 -10.12 3.75 9.29
N GLY A 178 -10.14 3.71 7.96
CA GLY A 178 -11.19 4.30 7.11
C GLY A 178 -11.04 5.80 6.86
N ASN A 179 -10.19 6.51 7.61
CA ASN A 179 -9.89 7.90 7.33
C ASN A 179 -8.95 8.03 6.11
N LEU A 180 -9.09 9.16 5.40
CA LEU A 180 -8.20 9.53 4.31
C LEU A 180 -6.91 10.16 4.89
N VAL A 181 -5.77 9.78 4.33
CA VAL A 181 -4.49 10.47 4.53
C VAL A 181 -3.86 10.80 3.18
N VAL A 182 -3.14 11.91 3.15
CA VAL A 182 -2.30 12.32 2.03
C VAL A 182 -0.87 11.99 2.38
N ILE A 183 -0.24 11.14 1.57
CA ILE A 183 1.17 10.77 1.66
C ILE A 183 1.94 11.63 0.67
N THR A 184 2.89 12.43 1.16
CA THR A 184 3.74 13.30 0.34
C THR A 184 5.14 12.73 0.22
N GLY A 185 5.81 12.99 -0.91
CA GLY A 185 7.09 12.39 -1.22
C GLY A 185 7.65 12.71 -2.61
N THR A 186 8.45 11.80 -3.15
CA THR A 186 8.99 11.88 -4.52
C THR A 186 8.93 10.52 -5.22
N ALA A 187 8.92 10.53 -6.56
CA ALA A 187 8.88 9.33 -7.39
C ALA A 187 7.69 8.39 -7.11
N LEU A 188 6.52 8.98 -6.80
CA LEU A 188 5.30 8.27 -6.42
C LEU A 188 4.38 7.90 -7.61
N SER A 189 4.66 8.42 -8.80
CA SER A 189 3.81 8.25 -10.00
C SER A 189 3.59 6.80 -10.43
N HIS A 190 4.50 5.88 -10.09
CA HIS A 190 4.47 4.46 -10.47
C HIS A 190 4.26 3.54 -9.26
N THR A 191 3.48 3.99 -8.29
CA THR A 191 3.19 3.23 -7.06
C THR A 191 2.37 1.97 -7.34
N THR A 192 2.91 0.83 -6.94
CA THR A 192 2.29 -0.50 -7.07
C THR A 192 1.71 -1.02 -5.76
N SER A 193 2.16 -0.50 -4.61
CA SER A 193 1.54 -0.79 -3.32
C SER A 193 1.84 0.28 -2.27
N VAL A 194 0.91 0.44 -1.34
CA VAL A 194 1.03 1.28 -0.14
C VAL A 194 0.55 0.46 1.05
N SER A 195 1.27 0.52 2.16
CA SER A 195 0.89 -0.12 3.41
C SER A 195 1.17 0.78 4.62
N ILE A 196 0.34 0.67 5.65
CA ILE A 196 0.49 1.37 6.92
C ILE A 196 0.46 0.33 8.05
N GLY A 197 1.50 0.31 8.89
CA GLY A 197 1.67 -0.70 9.93
C GLY A 197 1.81 -2.12 9.38
N GLY A 198 2.40 -2.27 8.19
CA GLY A 198 2.53 -3.55 7.47
C GLY A 198 1.24 -4.07 6.81
N THR A 199 0.09 -3.40 7.03
CA THR A 199 -1.19 -3.78 6.41
C THR A 199 -1.40 -2.96 5.13
N PRO A 200 -1.74 -3.59 3.98
CA PRO A 200 -2.10 -2.84 2.78
C PRO A 200 -3.24 -1.86 3.05
N VAL A 201 -3.14 -0.65 2.49
CA VAL A 201 -4.21 0.34 2.60
C VAL A 201 -5.50 -0.15 1.93
N ILE A 202 -6.65 0.32 2.41
CA ILE A 202 -7.97 -0.11 1.89
C ILE A 202 -8.09 0.24 0.40
N SER A 203 -7.64 1.44 0.06
CA SER A 203 -7.48 1.91 -1.31
C SER A 203 -6.48 3.05 -1.35
N TYR A 204 -5.93 3.33 -2.52
CA TYR A 204 -5.16 4.54 -2.74
C TYR A 204 -5.36 5.06 -4.16
N ARG A 205 -5.09 6.35 -4.35
CA ARG A 205 -5.05 7.03 -5.62
C ARG A 205 -3.75 7.82 -5.69
N ILE A 206 -3.02 7.62 -6.78
CA ILE A 206 -1.84 8.43 -7.09
C ILE A 206 -2.34 9.78 -7.63
N ALA A 207 -2.18 10.83 -6.86
CA ALA A 207 -2.59 12.17 -7.25
C ALA A 207 -1.53 12.84 -8.15
N SER A 208 -0.25 12.65 -7.83
CA SER A 208 0.89 13.15 -8.62
C SER A 208 2.17 12.34 -8.32
N ASP A 209 3.31 12.74 -8.89
CA ASP A 209 4.61 12.15 -8.54
C ASP A 209 5.07 12.45 -7.10
N THR A 210 4.39 13.38 -6.42
CA THR A 210 4.71 13.82 -5.06
C THR A 210 3.59 13.57 -4.06
N GLU A 211 2.48 12.97 -4.48
CA GLU A 211 1.28 12.84 -3.64
C GLU A 211 0.46 11.57 -3.92
N ILE A 212 0.10 10.86 -2.85
CA ILE A 212 -0.83 9.72 -2.86
C ILE A 212 -1.93 9.97 -1.83
N ASP A 213 -3.18 9.89 -2.27
CA ASP A 213 -4.35 9.79 -1.41
C ASP A 213 -4.50 8.32 -0.98
N ALA A 214 -4.53 8.01 0.31
CA ALA A 214 -4.68 6.65 0.81
C ALA A 214 -5.74 6.55 1.91
N VAL A 215 -6.55 5.50 1.85
CA VAL A 215 -7.52 5.18 2.90
C VAL A 215 -6.89 4.20 3.88
N VAL A 216 -6.71 4.66 5.12
CA VAL A 216 -5.97 3.94 6.17
C VAL A 216 -6.70 2.63 6.51
N PRO A 217 -6.01 1.48 6.61
CA PRO A 217 -6.60 0.23 7.05
C PRO A 217 -6.80 0.20 8.57
N THR A 218 -7.51 -0.81 9.08
CA THR A 218 -7.52 -1.09 10.52
C THR A 218 -6.10 -1.38 11.01
N GLY A 219 -5.72 -0.88 12.18
CA GLY A 219 -4.40 -1.07 12.78
C GLY A 219 -4.45 -1.19 14.30
N THR A 220 -3.27 -1.39 14.89
CA THR A 220 -3.10 -1.44 16.35
C THR A 220 -2.72 -0.05 16.88
N PRO A 221 -3.27 0.41 18.03
CA PRO A 221 -2.90 1.69 18.61
C PRO A 221 -1.38 1.85 18.80
N GLY A 222 -0.86 3.01 18.42
CA GLY A 222 0.56 3.36 18.48
C GLY A 222 1.16 3.79 17.12
N PRO A 223 2.47 4.07 17.09
CA PRO A 223 3.18 4.43 15.86
C PRO A 223 3.15 3.29 14.83
N ALA A 224 2.96 3.65 13.57
CA ALA A 224 2.90 2.75 12.43
C ALA A 224 3.76 3.27 11.28
N ASP A 225 4.53 2.35 10.70
CA ASP A 225 5.38 2.63 9.54
C ASP A 225 4.52 2.79 8.29
N VAL A 226 4.89 3.72 7.41
CA VAL A 226 4.26 3.89 6.10
C VAL A 226 5.24 3.47 5.02
N SER A 227 4.88 2.44 4.26
CA SER A 227 5.70 1.93 3.17
C SER A 227 5.03 2.16 1.82
N VAL A 228 5.82 2.62 0.85
CA VAL A 228 5.39 2.81 -0.54
C VAL A 228 6.34 2.05 -1.44
N THR A 229 5.78 1.22 -2.32
CA THR A 229 6.54 0.51 -3.37
C THR A 229 6.17 1.05 -4.73
N THR A 230 7.18 1.40 -5.51
CA THR A 230 7.05 1.78 -6.92
C THR A 230 7.93 0.88 -7.77
N LEU A 231 7.86 1.04 -9.10
CA LEU A 231 8.82 0.37 -9.99
C LEU A 231 10.29 0.75 -9.68
N GLY A 232 10.54 1.91 -9.07
CA GLY A 232 11.88 2.35 -8.65
C GLY A 232 12.40 1.74 -7.36
N GLY A 233 11.58 0.95 -6.65
CA GLY A 233 11.93 0.30 -5.39
C GLY A 233 10.91 0.58 -4.28
N THR A 234 11.27 0.22 -3.04
CA THR A 234 10.43 0.42 -1.86
C THR A 234 11.09 1.40 -0.89
N THR A 235 10.28 2.25 -0.28
CA THR A 235 10.67 3.10 0.85
C THR A 235 9.76 2.85 2.04
N THR A 236 10.29 3.02 3.25
CA THR A 236 9.54 2.93 4.50
C THR A 236 9.87 4.14 5.36
N ALA A 237 8.86 4.93 5.70
CA ALA A 237 8.93 5.99 6.69
C ALA A 237 8.47 5.45 8.05
N THR A 238 9.42 5.23 8.95
CA THR A 238 9.17 4.64 10.27
C THR A 238 8.35 5.57 11.16
N GLY A 239 7.28 5.05 11.76
CA GLY A 239 6.40 5.80 12.67
C GLY A 239 5.73 7.04 12.06
N ALA A 240 5.63 7.12 10.72
CA ALA A 240 5.10 8.29 10.04
C ALA A 240 3.58 8.48 10.22
N TYR A 241 2.88 7.46 10.71
CA TYR A 241 1.48 7.52 11.09
C TYR A 241 1.29 7.01 12.52
N THR A 242 0.27 7.49 13.24
CA THR A 242 -0.08 6.99 14.58
C THR A 242 -1.55 6.58 14.64
N TYR A 243 -1.81 5.30 14.92
CA TYR A 243 -3.14 4.82 15.24
C TYR A 243 -3.50 5.22 16.68
N LEU A 244 -4.64 5.89 16.84
CA LEU A 244 -5.20 6.30 18.12
C LEU A 244 -6.20 5.24 18.60
N ALA A 245 -6.09 4.85 19.87
CA ALA A 245 -7.04 3.93 20.48
C ALA A 245 -8.47 4.50 20.45
N VAL A 246 -9.46 3.60 20.36
CA VAL A 246 -10.87 3.98 20.18
C VAL A 246 -11.71 3.39 21.30
N PHE A 247 -11.76 4.12 22.41
CA PHE A 247 -12.41 3.65 23.64
C PHE A 247 -13.94 3.60 23.52
N ALA A 248 -14.54 2.44 23.76
CA ALA A 248 -15.95 2.33 24.10
C ALA A 248 -16.20 2.73 25.56
N VAL A 249 -15.26 2.38 26.44
CA VAL A 249 -15.27 2.71 27.87
C VAL A 249 -13.91 3.25 28.28
N LEU A 250 -13.87 4.43 28.91
CA LEU A 250 -12.65 5.04 29.44
C LEU A 250 -12.95 5.66 30.80
N ALA A 251 -12.07 5.45 31.79
CA ALA A 251 -12.22 6.02 33.14
C ALA A 251 -10.94 6.67 33.68
N GLY A 252 -11.11 7.67 34.55
CA GLY A 252 -10.03 8.34 35.27
C GLY A 252 -9.38 7.46 36.34
N GLN A 253 -10.23 6.76 37.11
CA GLN A 253 -9.83 6.10 38.36
C GLN A 253 -9.91 4.59 38.24
N THR A 254 -11.10 4.03 37.97
CA THR A 254 -11.31 2.59 37.88
C THR A 254 -12.39 2.26 36.85
N VAL A 255 -12.30 1.07 36.27
CA VAL A 255 -13.44 0.41 35.63
C VAL A 255 -13.80 -0.86 36.40
N THR A 256 -15.06 -0.98 36.82
CA THR A 256 -15.55 -2.13 37.59
C THR A 256 -16.77 -2.73 36.92
N ASN A 257 -16.74 -4.05 36.71
CA ASN A 257 -17.84 -4.81 36.14
C ASN A 257 -18.29 -5.94 37.09
N THR A 258 -19.59 -6.25 37.14
CA THR A 258 -20.14 -7.36 37.93
C THR A 258 -20.63 -8.52 37.05
N GLY A 259 -21.70 -8.35 36.29
CA GLY A 259 -22.28 -9.40 35.42
C GLY A 259 -21.64 -9.52 34.03
N PRO A 260 -22.22 -10.34 33.12
CA PRO A 260 -21.64 -10.63 31.80
C PRO A 260 -21.83 -9.46 30.82
N SER A 261 -21.12 -8.36 31.05
CA SER A 261 -21.11 -7.21 30.13
C SER A 261 -20.31 -7.49 28.87
N VAL A 262 -20.69 -6.87 27.75
CA VAL A 262 -19.96 -6.91 26.47
C VAL A 262 -19.60 -5.49 26.04
N VAL A 263 -18.31 -5.23 25.88
CA VAL A 263 -17.78 -3.96 25.38
C VAL A 263 -17.23 -4.18 23.97
N THR A 264 -17.73 -3.45 22.98
CA THR A 264 -17.23 -3.47 21.59
C THR A 264 -16.53 -2.16 21.27
N GLY A 265 -15.20 -2.21 21.17
CA GLY A 265 -14.27 -1.08 21.23
C GLY A 265 -13.34 -1.20 22.45
N ASP A 266 -12.35 -0.30 22.55
CA ASP A 266 -11.31 -0.42 23.58
C ASP A 266 -11.87 -0.10 24.98
N LEU A 267 -11.27 -0.72 25.99
CA LEU A 267 -11.54 -0.49 27.41
C LEU A 267 -10.30 0.12 28.08
N GLY A 268 -10.44 1.27 28.74
CA GLY A 268 -9.29 2.00 29.27
C GLY A 268 -9.47 2.56 30.69
N VAL A 269 -8.36 2.69 31.41
CA VAL A 269 -8.25 3.51 32.62
C VAL A 269 -6.91 4.27 32.65
N SER A 270 -6.95 5.56 32.97
CA SER A 270 -5.77 6.41 33.21
C SER A 270 -6.17 7.70 33.94
N PRO A 271 -5.40 8.21 34.93
CA PRO A 271 -4.13 7.68 35.44
C PRO A 271 -4.31 6.48 36.39
N GLY A 272 -5.55 6.14 36.76
CA GLY A 272 -5.83 4.92 37.51
C GLY A 272 -5.41 3.67 36.75
N THR A 273 -5.34 2.54 37.45
CA THR A 273 -4.82 1.27 36.91
C THR A 273 -5.81 0.10 37.05
N ALA A 274 -6.89 0.26 37.83
CA ALA A 274 -7.77 -0.85 38.16
C ALA A 274 -8.87 -1.04 37.11
N ILE A 275 -8.84 -2.18 36.42
CA ILE A 275 -9.93 -2.72 35.61
C ILE A 275 -10.31 -4.07 36.23
N THR A 276 -11.53 -4.22 36.72
CA THR A 276 -12.00 -5.41 37.45
C THR A 276 -13.31 -5.93 36.89
N GLY A 277 -13.52 -7.26 36.96
CA GLY A 277 -14.75 -7.91 36.48
C GLY A 277 -14.73 -8.31 35.00
N PHE A 278 -13.56 -8.40 34.37
CA PHE A 278 -13.35 -8.93 33.02
C PHE A 278 -12.36 -10.09 33.09
N PRO A 279 -12.79 -11.34 33.36
CA PRO A 279 -14.17 -11.89 33.34
C PRO A 279 -15.03 -11.61 34.61
N PRO A 280 -16.39 -11.77 34.56
CA PRO A 280 -17.18 -12.37 33.46
C PRO A 280 -17.49 -11.42 32.30
N GLY A 281 -17.20 -10.13 32.43
CA GLY A 281 -17.30 -9.21 31.30
C GLY A 281 -16.35 -9.58 30.17
N GLN A 282 -16.70 -9.19 28.94
CA GLN A 282 -15.92 -9.41 27.73
C GLN A 282 -15.62 -8.07 27.04
N VAL A 283 -14.40 -7.96 26.51
CA VAL A 283 -13.95 -6.82 25.70
C VAL A 283 -13.60 -7.31 24.30
N ASN A 284 -14.36 -6.83 23.32
CA ASN A 284 -14.12 -7.01 21.90
C ASN A 284 -13.33 -5.80 21.39
N GLY A 285 -12.10 -5.67 21.87
CA GLY A 285 -11.18 -4.55 21.70
C GLY A 285 -9.94 -4.75 22.57
N ALA A 286 -9.04 -3.77 22.61
CA ALA A 286 -7.88 -3.80 23.51
C ALA A 286 -8.25 -3.30 24.91
N THR A 287 -7.56 -3.81 25.92
CA THR A 287 -7.66 -3.32 27.30
C THR A 287 -6.39 -2.56 27.68
N HIS A 288 -6.55 -1.32 28.13
CA HIS A 288 -5.47 -0.38 28.41
C HIS A 288 -5.51 0.08 29.88
N SER A 289 -4.44 -0.16 30.63
CA SER A 289 -4.33 0.23 32.05
C SER A 289 -3.11 1.10 32.27
N ALA A 290 -3.34 2.40 32.48
CA ALA A 290 -2.34 3.45 32.66
C ALA A 290 -1.20 3.44 31.63
N ASP A 291 -1.48 2.99 30.40
CA ASP A 291 -0.53 3.02 29.30
C ASP A 291 -0.64 4.32 28.48
N ALA A 292 0.20 4.46 27.46
CA ALA A 292 0.22 5.63 26.59
C ALA A 292 -1.09 5.83 25.83
N ALA A 293 -1.78 4.75 25.45
CA ALA A 293 -3.04 4.82 24.71
C ALA A 293 -4.18 5.31 25.61
N ALA A 294 -4.30 4.79 26.84
CA ALA A 294 -5.29 5.27 27.81
C ALA A 294 -5.00 6.71 28.25
N LEU A 295 -3.72 7.08 28.41
CA LEU A 295 -3.33 8.47 28.69
C LEU A 295 -3.74 9.42 27.55
N GLN A 296 -3.44 9.06 26.30
CA GLN A 296 -3.86 9.86 25.15
C GLN A 296 -5.38 9.93 25.03
N GLY A 297 -6.08 8.81 25.25
CA GLY A 297 -7.54 8.78 25.30
C GLY A 297 -8.13 9.76 26.32
N GLN A 298 -7.49 9.94 27.49
CA GLN A 298 -7.93 10.92 28.50
C GLN A 298 -7.68 12.37 28.09
N ASN A 299 -6.57 12.63 27.39
CA ASN A 299 -6.27 13.93 26.83
C ASN A 299 -7.32 14.28 25.75
N ASP A 300 -7.60 13.35 24.85
CA ASP A 300 -8.59 13.51 23.77
C ASP A 300 -10.00 13.70 24.34
N LEU A 301 -10.37 12.92 25.37
CA LEU A 301 -11.63 13.09 26.11
C LEU A 301 -11.72 14.47 26.75
N THR A 302 -10.64 14.96 27.34
CA THR A 302 -10.60 16.30 27.94
C THR A 302 -10.82 17.39 26.89
N VAL A 303 -10.20 17.27 25.71
CA VAL A 303 -10.42 18.19 24.59
C VAL A 303 -11.87 18.12 24.12
N ALA A 304 -12.43 16.93 23.90
CA ALA A 304 -13.81 16.74 23.47
C ALA A 304 -14.83 17.28 24.48
N TYR A 305 -14.61 17.04 25.77
CA TYR A 305 -15.45 17.56 26.86
C TYR A 305 -15.46 19.09 26.87
N ASN A 306 -14.28 19.71 26.81
CA ASN A 306 -14.15 21.18 26.82
C ASN A 306 -14.71 21.81 25.53
N ASN A 307 -14.53 21.17 24.37
CA ASN A 307 -15.16 21.59 23.12
C ASN A 307 -16.69 21.57 23.25
N ALA A 308 -17.29 20.45 23.69
CA ALA A 308 -18.74 20.34 23.85
C ALA A 308 -19.28 21.37 24.85
N ALA A 309 -18.60 21.58 25.98
CA ALA A 309 -19.00 22.55 27.02
C ALA A 309 -18.88 24.02 26.57
N SER A 310 -18.04 24.32 25.57
CA SER A 310 -17.81 25.69 25.08
C SER A 310 -18.68 26.08 23.89
N GLN A 311 -19.44 25.15 23.32
CA GLN A 311 -20.34 25.47 22.22
C GLN A 311 -21.45 26.42 22.69
N THR A 312 -21.82 27.39 21.85
CA THR A 312 -22.93 28.32 22.15
C THR A 312 -24.26 27.58 22.12
N PRO A 313 -25.05 27.54 23.21
CA PRO A 313 -26.34 26.85 23.24
C PRO A 313 -27.39 27.48 22.31
N ASN A 314 -28.18 26.64 21.65
CA ASN A 314 -29.37 27.05 20.89
C ASN A 314 -30.63 27.08 21.76
N THR A 315 -30.70 26.19 22.76
CA THR A 315 -31.95 25.93 23.49
C THR A 315 -31.66 25.54 24.92
N SER A 316 -32.37 26.16 25.87
CA SER A 316 -32.35 25.73 27.27
C SER A 316 -33.31 24.56 27.49
N ILE A 317 -32.89 23.56 28.25
CA ILE A 317 -33.68 22.40 28.68
C ILE A 317 -33.53 22.21 30.19
N SER A 318 -34.50 21.57 30.83
CA SER A 318 -34.45 21.29 32.26
C SER A 318 -35.39 20.14 32.64
N GLY A 319 -35.13 19.51 33.79
CA GLY A 319 -36.00 18.48 34.34
C GLY A 319 -35.91 17.15 33.58
N ASP A 320 -37.07 16.57 33.27
CA ASP A 320 -37.20 15.27 32.62
C ASP A 320 -37.35 15.43 31.09
N LEU A 321 -36.53 14.72 30.31
CA LEU A 321 -36.57 14.74 28.84
C LEU A 321 -37.53 13.71 28.25
N GLY A 322 -38.19 12.90 29.09
CA GLY A 322 -39.16 11.90 28.68
C GLY A 322 -40.31 12.46 27.84
N GLY A 323 -40.57 11.83 26.70
CA GLY A 323 -41.64 12.21 25.77
C GLY A 323 -41.28 13.34 24.80
N LEU A 324 -40.10 13.97 24.95
CA LEU A 324 -39.67 15.03 24.03
C LEU A 324 -39.19 14.44 22.70
N THR A 325 -39.37 15.23 21.64
CA THR A 325 -38.71 15.03 20.34
C THR A 325 -37.85 16.25 20.07
N LEU A 326 -36.55 16.05 19.93
CA LEU A 326 -35.56 17.11 19.79
C LEU A 326 -34.90 17.04 18.40
N THR A 327 -34.94 18.15 17.69
CA THR A 327 -34.22 18.35 16.43
C THR A 327 -32.72 18.61 16.70
N PRO A 328 -31.86 18.66 15.67
CA PRO A 328 -30.42 18.86 15.88
C PRO A 328 -30.12 20.22 16.52
N GLY A 329 -29.15 20.27 17.43
CA GLY A 329 -28.77 21.51 18.12
C GLY A 329 -27.95 21.31 19.40
N VAL A 330 -27.51 22.44 19.97
CA VAL A 330 -26.83 22.52 21.27
C VAL A 330 -27.84 22.86 22.35
N TYR A 331 -28.03 21.95 23.29
CA TYR A 331 -28.99 22.02 24.39
C TYR A 331 -28.28 22.24 25.71
N ASN A 332 -28.70 23.23 26.50
CA ASN A 332 -28.09 23.54 27.79
C ASN A 332 -29.07 23.33 28.96
N ALA A 333 -28.64 22.57 29.95
CA ALA A 333 -29.29 22.45 31.26
C ALA A 333 -28.32 22.93 32.34
N SER A 334 -28.67 23.97 33.09
CA SER A 334 -27.84 24.44 34.22
C SER A 334 -27.90 23.53 35.44
N SER A 335 -28.84 22.59 35.48
CA SER A 335 -29.09 21.66 36.58
C SER A 335 -29.04 20.20 36.09
N SER A 336 -29.44 19.27 36.96
CA SER A 336 -29.55 17.86 36.60
C SER A 336 -30.66 17.61 35.59
N ILE A 337 -30.43 16.62 34.72
CA ILE A 337 -31.40 16.09 33.78
C ILE A 337 -31.79 14.66 34.17
N ALA A 338 -33.10 14.41 34.10
CA ALA A 338 -33.68 13.08 34.20
C ALA A 338 -34.20 12.63 32.83
N LEU A 339 -34.35 11.32 32.64
CA LEU A 339 -35.05 10.73 31.51
C LEU A 339 -35.93 9.59 32.01
N THR A 340 -37.24 9.80 31.97
CA THR A 340 -38.26 8.78 32.22
C THR A 340 -39.02 8.46 30.93
N GLY A 341 -38.88 7.24 30.43
CA GLY A 341 -39.51 6.85 29.17
C GLY A 341 -38.63 7.16 27.96
N THR A 342 -39.20 7.63 26.85
CA THR A 342 -38.48 7.78 25.57
C THR A 342 -38.23 9.24 25.23
N LEU A 343 -36.96 9.59 24.98
CA LEU A 343 -36.54 10.81 24.29
C LEU A 343 -36.27 10.46 22.83
N THR A 344 -36.84 11.20 21.90
CA THR A 344 -36.61 11.02 20.46
C THR A 344 -35.68 12.11 19.93
N LEU A 345 -34.62 11.70 19.23
CA LEU A 345 -33.73 12.60 18.48
C LEU A 345 -34.04 12.44 16.98
N ASP A 346 -34.50 13.51 16.36
CA ASP A 346 -34.99 13.50 14.98
C ASP A 346 -34.07 14.33 14.07
N ALA A 347 -33.33 13.64 13.20
CA ALA A 347 -32.41 14.26 12.26
C ALA A 347 -33.10 15.02 11.11
N GLY A 348 -34.41 14.84 10.91
CA GLY A 348 -35.12 15.44 9.78
C GLY A 348 -34.55 15.01 8.42
N ASN A 349 -34.06 13.76 8.32
CA ASN A 349 -33.36 13.20 7.16
C ASN A 349 -31.97 13.79 6.87
N ASN A 350 -31.38 14.53 7.82
CA ASN A 350 -29.99 14.97 7.73
C ASN A 350 -29.04 13.99 8.45
N PRO A 351 -28.26 13.16 7.71
CA PRO A 351 -27.33 12.21 8.34
C PRO A 351 -26.16 12.89 9.08
N ASN A 352 -25.92 14.17 8.81
CA ASN A 352 -24.91 14.99 9.48
C ASN A 352 -25.49 15.78 10.66
N ALA A 353 -26.72 15.49 11.08
CA ALA A 353 -27.34 16.09 12.26
C ALA A 353 -26.53 15.80 13.53
N VAL A 354 -26.36 16.82 14.37
CA VAL A 354 -25.60 16.76 15.62
C VAL A 354 -26.45 17.25 16.79
N TRP A 355 -26.34 16.55 17.92
CA TRP A 355 -26.91 16.95 19.21
C TRP A 355 -25.80 17.08 20.23
N VAL A 356 -25.76 18.21 20.93
CA VAL A 356 -24.85 18.41 22.06
C VAL A 356 -25.66 18.79 23.27
N PHE A 357 -25.71 17.91 24.26
CA PHE A 357 -26.35 18.17 25.56
C PHE A 357 -25.28 18.60 26.56
N GLN A 358 -25.32 19.86 26.97
CA GLN A 358 -24.50 20.42 28.04
C GLN A 358 -25.31 20.38 29.34
N ILE A 359 -24.93 19.49 30.26
CA ILE A 359 -25.63 19.26 31.52
C ILE A 359 -24.74 19.74 32.65
N GLY A 360 -25.18 20.75 33.40
CA GLY A 360 -24.38 21.38 34.45
C GLY A 360 -24.13 20.49 35.68
N SER A 361 -24.97 19.47 35.88
CA SER A 361 -24.86 18.51 36.98
C SER A 361 -24.99 17.06 36.49
N THR A 362 -25.92 16.28 37.05
CA THR A 362 -26.08 14.85 36.78
C THR A 362 -27.00 14.56 35.60
N LEU A 363 -26.73 13.45 34.91
CA LEU A 363 -27.65 12.82 33.98
C LEU A 363 -28.15 11.52 34.59
N THR A 364 -29.46 11.33 34.71
CA THR A 364 -30.05 10.11 35.26
C THR A 364 -31.15 9.57 34.37
N THR A 365 -31.24 8.25 34.20
CA THR A 365 -32.37 7.62 33.52
C THR A 365 -33.12 6.71 34.48
N ALA A 366 -34.45 6.71 34.38
CA ALA A 366 -35.28 5.68 35.00
C ALA A 366 -35.05 4.31 34.34
N SER A 367 -35.57 3.25 34.96
CA SER A 367 -35.54 1.91 34.37
C SER A 367 -36.30 1.88 33.03
N ALA A 368 -35.75 1.15 32.05
CA ALA A 368 -36.29 0.99 30.70
C ALA A 368 -36.47 2.29 29.90
N SER A 369 -35.77 3.36 30.28
CA SER A 369 -35.72 4.60 29.51
C SER A 369 -34.97 4.42 28.18
N ARG A 370 -35.27 5.27 27.19
CA ARG A 370 -34.77 5.12 25.81
C ARG A 370 -34.39 6.47 25.21
N VAL A 371 -33.22 6.51 24.56
CA VAL A 371 -32.87 7.56 23.60
C VAL A 371 -33.05 6.96 22.21
N LEU A 372 -34.12 7.33 21.53
CA LEU A 372 -34.49 6.83 20.21
C LEU A 372 -33.92 7.75 19.12
N LEU A 373 -33.15 7.18 18.21
CA LEU A 373 -32.68 7.87 17.00
C LEU A 373 -33.68 7.67 15.86
N SER A 374 -34.04 8.74 15.16
CA SER A 374 -35.01 8.71 14.07
C SER A 374 -34.57 9.54 12.87
N ASN A 375 -35.16 9.25 11.70
CA ASN A 375 -34.98 10.00 10.45
C ASN A 375 -33.51 10.31 10.08
N GLY A 376 -32.62 9.32 10.20
CA GLY A 376 -31.21 9.45 9.83
C GLY A 376 -30.28 9.90 10.95
N ALA A 377 -30.76 10.03 12.19
CA ALA A 377 -29.93 10.35 13.34
C ALA A 377 -28.95 9.20 13.63
N THR A 378 -27.68 9.53 13.91
CA THR A 378 -26.64 8.55 14.22
C THR A 378 -26.06 8.79 15.61
N ALA A 379 -25.79 7.71 16.35
CA ALA A 379 -25.32 7.80 17.73
C ALA A 379 -23.97 8.52 17.86
N ARG A 380 -23.08 8.38 16.86
CA ARG A 380 -21.79 9.08 16.81
C ARG A 380 -21.90 10.61 16.90
N ASN A 381 -23.03 11.17 16.47
CA ASN A 381 -23.27 12.61 16.43
C ASN A 381 -24.07 13.12 17.64
N VAL A 382 -24.31 12.27 18.66
CA VAL A 382 -25.01 12.65 19.89
C VAL A 382 -23.99 12.71 21.02
N ILE A 383 -23.78 13.90 21.59
CA ILE A 383 -22.80 14.15 22.63
C ILE A 383 -23.52 14.56 23.92
N TRP A 384 -23.20 13.89 25.02
CA TRP A 384 -23.71 14.19 26.35
C TRP A 384 -22.56 14.65 27.24
N GLN A 385 -22.34 15.97 27.32
CA GLN A 385 -21.38 16.55 28.24
C GLN A 385 -22.05 16.70 29.62
N VAL A 386 -21.55 15.95 30.60
CA VAL A 386 -22.15 15.86 31.94
C VAL A 386 -21.20 16.46 32.98
N GLY A 387 -21.65 17.53 33.63
CA GLY A 387 -20.88 18.35 34.57
C GLY A 387 -20.49 17.64 35.86
N SER A 388 -21.18 16.55 36.20
CA SER A 388 -20.78 15.64 37.27
C SER A 388 -20.82 14.19 36.77
N SER A 389 -21.78 13.40 37.24
CA SER A 389 -21.89 11.96 36.98
C SER A 389 -23.13 11.62 36.16
N ALA A 390 -23.03 10.56 35.36
CA ALA A 390 -24.16 9.94 34.69
C ALA A 390 -24.55 8.63 35.36
N THR A 391 -25.84 8.33 35.44
CA THR A 391 -26.36 7.04 35.92
C THR A 391 -27.48 6.56 35.01
N LEU A 392 -27.25 5.45 34.32
CA LEU A 392 -28.28 4.82 33.50
C LEU A 392 -29.01 3.76 34.31
N GLY A 393 -30.33 3.91 34.46
CA GLY A 393 -31.23 2.97 35.12
C GLY A 393 -31.35 1.64 34.37
N THR A 394 -31.89 0.62 35.05
CA THR A 394 -31.84 -0.77 34.57
C THR A 394 -32.51 -0.90 33.21
N ASN A 395 -31.93 -1.70 32.31
CA ASN A 395 -32.44 -1.91 30.95
C ASN A 395 -32.65 -0.62 30.13
N THR A 396 -31.96 0.47 30.45
CA THR A 396 -31.98 1.69 29.61
C THR A 396 -31.34 1.41 28.26
N THR A 397 -31.98 1.82 27.16
CA THR A 397 -31.37 1.82 25.82
C THR A 397 -30.93 3.23 25.46
N PHE A 398 -29.63 3.50 25.55
CA PHE A 398 -29.05 4.82 25.39
C PHE A 398 -28.31 4.97 24.06
N ALA A 399 -28.35 6.18 23.49
CA ALA A 399 -27.66 6.52 22.26
C ALA A 399 -26.82 7.78 22.45
N GLY A 400 -25.57 7.72 22.03
CA GLY A 400 -24.62 8.83 22.11
C GLY A 400 -23.40 8.57 23.00
N ASN A 401 -22.52 9.56 23.00
CA ASN A 401 -21.25 9.53 23.70
C ASN A 401 -21.38 10.32 25.00
N ILE A 402 -21.31 9.63 26.14
CA ILE A 402 -21.35 10.24 27.47
C ILE A 402 -19.94 10.68 27.85
N LEU A 403 -19.75 11.99 28.00
CA LEU A 403 -18.52 12.62 28.48
C LEU A 403 -18.78 13.18 29.89
N ALA A 404 -18.55 12.37 30.91
CA ALA A 404 -18.80 12.75 32.30
C ALA A 404 -17.55 13.31 32.96
N LEU A 405 -17.70 14.39 33.74
CA LEU A 405 -16.59 14.95 34.51
C LEU A 405 -16.12 13.98 35.59
N THR A 406 -17.05 13.38 36.33
CA THR A 406 -16.75 12.48 37.44
C THR A 406 -16.93 11.02 37.06
N SER A 407 -18.10 10.42 37.28
CA SER A 407 -18.29 8.97 37.13
C SER A 407 -19.47 8.63 36.23
N ILE A 408 -19.47 7.41 35.69
CA ILE A 408 -20.59 6.85 34.94
C ILE A 408 -20.98 5.53 35.59
N THR A 409 -22.25 5.38 35.93
CA THR A 409 -22.81 4.13 36.47
C THR A 409 -23.83 3.57 35.48
N LEU A 410 -23.56 2.38 34.97
CA LEU A 410 -24.47 1.60 34.14
C LEU A 410 -25.06 0.50 35.02
N THR A 411 -26.33 0.64 35.38
CA THR A 411 -27.01 -0.40 36.17
C THR A 411 -27.42 -1.58 35.28
N THR A 412 -27.89 -2.66 35.91
CA THR A 412 -28.10 -3.97 35.27
C THR A 412 -28.85 -3.86 33.93
N GLY A 413 -28.24 -4.40 32.86
CA GLY A 413 -28.90 -4.55 31.56
C GLY A 413 -28.98 -3.28 30.71
N ALA A 414 -28.45 -2.14 31.16
CA ALA A 414 -28.37 -0.95 30.32
C ALA A 414 -27.49 -1.20 29.08
N THR A 415 -27.89 -0.65 27.93
CA THR A 415 -27.17 -0.76 26.66
C THR A 415 -26.84 0.62 26.12
N ILE A 416 -25.63 0.82 25.58
CA ILE A 416 -25.20 2.07 24.95
C ILE A 416 -24.79 1.79 23.50
N ASN A 417 -25.44 2.47 22.56
CA ASN A 417 -24.89 2.70 21.23
C ASN A 417 -24.12 4.02 21.27
N GLY A 418 -22.80 3.95 21.39
CA GLY A 418 -21.94 5.10 21.69
C GLY A 418 -20.85 4.76 22.71
N GLN A 419 -20.53 5.69 23.60
CA GLN A 419 -19.37 5.60 24.49
C GLN A 419 -19.73 6.00 25.94
N ALA A 420 -19.01 5.42 26.91
CA ALA A 420 -19.04 5.81 28.32
C ALA A 420 -17.65 6.28 28.77
N LEU A 421 -17.42 7.60 28.75
CA LEU A 421 -16.12 8.22 28.96
C LEU A 421 -16.15 9.12 30.21
N ALA A 422 -15.50 8.68 31.28
CA ALA A 422 -15.43 9.37 32.57
C ALA A 422 -14.03 9.97 32.77
N ARG A 423 -13.94 11.30 32.89
CA ARG A 423 -12.66 12.01 32.98
C ARG A 423 -11.92 11.74 34.28
N ASN A 424 -12.55 12.02 35.43
CA ASN A 424 -11.85 12.10 36.71
C ASN A 424 -12.26 11.00 37.69
N GLY A 425 -13.29 10.22 37.37
CA GLY A 425 -13.87 9.20 38.24
C GLY A 425 -13.90 7.83 37.58
N SER A 426 -14.89 7.03 37.96
CA SER A 426 -14.96 5.61 37.60
C SER A 426 -16.10 5.31 36.62
N VAL A 427 -15.95 4.22 35.87
CA VAL A 427 -17.06 3.60 35.15
C VAL A 427 -17.44 2.29 35.86
N THR A 428 -18.69 2.18 36.30
CA THR A 428 -19.23 0.98 36.96
C THR A 428 -20.30 0.35 36.09
N MET A 429 -20.23 -0.96 35.89
CA MET A 429 -21.08 -1.72 34.97
C MET A 429 -21.62 -3.01 35.61
N ASP A 430 -22.80 -3.42 35.16
CA ASP A 430 -23.42 -4.70 35.46
C ASP A 430 -24.24 -5.21 34.27
N THR A 431 -23.82 -6.32 33.66
CA THR A 431 -24.59 -7.01 32.60
C THR A 431 -24.97 -6.06 31.45
N ASN A 432 -24.05 -5.20 31.04
CA ASN A 432 -24.31 -4.14 30.05
C ASN A 432 -23.82 -4.51 28.65
N THR A 433 -24.37 -3.89 27.62
CA THR A 433 -23.80 -3.94 26.25
C THR A 433 -23.42 -2.54 25.81
N ILE A 434 -22.14 -2.31 25.50
CA ILE A 434 -21.64 -1.04 25.01
C ILE A 434 -21.03 -1.28 23.64
N THR A 435 -21.55 -0.62 22.62
CA THR A 435 -21.04 -0.70 21.25
C THR A 435 -20.70 0.69 20.76
N ARG A 436 -19.40 0.94 20.54
CA ARG A 436 -18.92 2.19 19.97
C ARG A 436 -19.53 2.39 18.57
N ALA A 437 -20.03 3.58 18.28
CA ALA A 437 -20.60 3.89 16.97
C ALA A 437 -19.47 4.12 15.92
N THR A 438 -19.33 3.20 14.96
CA THR A 438 -18.31 3.17 13.88
C THR A 438 -18.59 4.08 12.72
#